data_AF-A0A508XAB7-F1
#
_entry.id   AF-A0A508XAB7-F1
#
_cell.length_a   1.000
_cell.length_b   1.000
_cell.length_c   1.000
_cell.angle_alpha   90.00
_cell.angle_beta   90.00
_cell.angle_gamma   90.00
#
_symmetry.space_group_name_H-M   'P 1'
#
loop_
_entity.id
_entity.type
_entity.pdbx_description
1 polymer ?
#
loop_
_entity_poly.entity_id
_entity_poly.type
_entity_poly.pdbx_seq_one_letter_code
_entity_poly.pdbx_strand_id
1 'polypeptide(L)'
;MADESNAGPVAAAVVTDTEMKPPTTKKRMSPRPQKASAEPAQAKTPAAKRRGYTEQEKSEKLKQIETQVSEGSTLKDAIKSAGISEQTYYHWKSAAKSGEQKGTKDPGPLPAGDDLAALVELEEENQRLRKLLAEKLRAENAELRKRLGLD
;
A
#
# COMPACT_ATOMS: atom_id res chain seq x y z
N MET A 1 7.16 -50.46 20.80
CA MET A 1 8.08 -49.75 19.89
C MET A 1 7.93 -48.27 20.18
N ALA A 2 9.08 -47.62 20.35
CA ALA A 2 9.39 -46.27 20.84
C ALA A 2 8.26 -45.22 20.97
N ASP A 3 8.10 -44.75 22.21
CA ASP A 3 7.52 -43.47 22.60
C ASP A 3 8.68 -42.46 22.69
N GLU A 4 8.72 -41.44 21.84
CA GLU A 4 9.76 -40.41 21.87
C GLU A 4 9.29 -39.22 22.72
N SER A 5 9.46 -39.35 24.03
CA SER A 5 9.62 -38.20 24.93
C SER A 5 11.07 -37.75 24.91
N ASN A 6 11.33 -36.53 24.44
CA ASN A 6 12.55 -35.80 24.82
C ASN A 6 12.20 -34.37 25.22
N ALA A 7 11.89 -34.21 26.49
CA ALA A 7 11.95 -32.94 27.19
C ALA A 7 13.06 -33.04 28.25
N GLY A 8 14.02 -32.12 28.18
CA GLY A 8 15.01 -31.86 29.22
C GLY A 8 16.22 -31.08 28.68
N PRO A 9 17.00 -30.41 29.55
CA PRO A 9 16.53 -29.37 30.47
C PRO A 9 17.36 -28.08 30.36
N VAL A 10 16.78 -27.01 30.92
CA VAL A 10 17.43 -25.74 31.28
C VAL A 10 18.40 -25.90 32.47
N ALA A 11 19.51 -25.15 32.44
CA ALA A 11 20.34 -24.62 33.55
C ALA A 11 21.83 -24.61 33.11
N ALA A 12 22.45 -23.45 32.89
CA ALA A 12 23.01 -22.53 33.88
C ALA A 12 24.55 -22.61 33.87
N ALA A 13 25.18 -21.56 33.33
CA ALA A 13 26.52 -21.16 33.73
C ALA A 13 26.47 -19.65 33.99
N VAL A 14 26.67 -19.31 35.26
CA VAL A 14 26.62 -17.99 35.87
C VAL A 14 27.99 -17.34 35.78
N VAL A 15 28.01 -16.10 35.26
CA VAL A 15 28.70 -14.87 35.72
C VAL A 15 30.10 -14.96 36.34
N THR A 16 31.03 -14.21 35.74
CA THR A 16 31.95 -13.23 36.39
C THR A 16 32.36 -12.21 35.30
N ASP A 17 31.78 -11.02 35.22
CA ASP A 17 31.99 -9.78 36.01
C ASP A 17 33.20 -8.93 35.55
N THR A 18 32.93 -7.62 35.42
CA THR A 18 33.85 -6.46 35.31
C THR A 18 34.83 -6.41 34.12
N GLU A 19 34.90 -5.34 33.32
CA GLU A 19 35.37 -4.03 33.74
C GLU A 19 34.91 -2.87 32.82
N MET A 20 34.63 -1.74 33.47
CA MET A 20 34.17 -0.45 32.99
C MET A 20 35.37 0.50 32.79
N LYS A 21 35.43 1.25 31.66
CA LYS A 21 35.46 2.74 31.55
C LYS A 21 36.31 3.34 30.39
N PRO A 22 35.92 4.53 29.88
CA PRO A 22 36.48 5.30 28.74
C PRO A 22 37.52 6.34 29.27
N PRO A 23 37.87 7.51 28.66
CA PRO A 23 37.65 8.13 27.32
C PRO A 23 38.98 8.71 26.71
N THR A 24 38.87 9.73 25.83
CA THR A 24 39.92 10.65 25.29
C THR A 24 40.48 10.24 23.90
N THR A 25 40.78 11.09 22.92
CA THR A 25 41.03 12.55 22.82
C THR A 25 40.63 13.09 21.43
N LYS A 26 40.20 14.36 21.38
CA LYS A 26 40.01 15.20 20.19
C LYS A 26 41.34 15.50 19.46
N LYS A 27 41.35 15.47 18.11
CA LYS A 27 42.19 16.31 17.22
C LYS A 27 41.36 16.59 15.94
N ARG A 28 40.65 17.71 15.79
CA ARG A 28 41.07 19.08 15.40
C ARG A 28 41.92 19.13 14.11
N MET A 29 41.27 19.62 13.03
CA MET A 29 41.67 20.44 11.86
C MET A 29 43.15 20.44 11.39
N SER A 30 43.52 20.51 10.10
CA SER A 30 43.07 21.40 9.01
C SER A 30 43.63 20.90 7.63
N PRO A 31 43.67 21.70 6.53
CA PRO A 31 42.94 21.47 5.28
C PRO A 31 43.82 20.96 4.11
N ARG A 32 43.21 20.27 3.14
CA ARG A 32 43.89 19.93 1.87
C ARG A 32 43.91 21.16 0.94
N PRO A 33 45.07 21.53 0.34
CA PRO A 33 45.27 22.85 -0.24
C PRO A 33 44.46 23.09 -1.51
N GLN A 34 43.90 24.31 -1.59
CA GLN A 34 43.33 24.90 -2.80
C GLN A 34 44.46 25.13 -3.82
N LYS A 35 44.28 24.62 -5.03
CA LYS A 35 45.03 25.08 -6.20
C LYS A 35 44.06 25.89 -7.05
N ALA A 36 44.24 27.20 -7.01
CA ALA A 36 43.55 28.15 -7.87
C ALA A 36 44.22 28.15 -9.26
N SER A 37 43.40 28.13 -10.30
CA SER A 37 43.65 28.79 -11.59
C SER A 37 42.27 29.05 -12.22
N ALA A 38 42.08 30.27 -12.71
CA ALA A 38 40.80 30.90 -13.00
C ALA A 38 40.16 30.49 -14.35
N GLU A 39 38.83 30.37 -14.35
CA GLU A 39 37.77 30.87 -15.27
C GLU A 39 37.94 30.78 -16.83
N PRO A 40 36.89 30.53 -17.67
CA PRO A 40 35.47 30.77 -17.43
C PRO A 40 34.43 29.69 -17.77
N ALA A 41 33.25 29.92 -17.19
CA ALA A 41 31.93 29.49 -17.64
C ALA A 41 31.67 27.97 -17.72
N GLN A 42 31.01 27.45 -16.68
CA GLN A 42 29.70 26.82 -16.89
C GLN A 42 28.90 26.93 -15.61
N ALA A 43 27.78 27.65 -15.71
CA ALA A 43 26.79 27.78 -14.66
C ALA A 43 26.45 26.38 -14.13
N LYS A 44 26.66 26.16 -12.83
CA LYS A 44 26.00 25.06 -12.13
C LYS A 44 24.51 25.34 -12.23
N THR A 45 23.84 24.62 -13.12
CA THR A 45 22.39 24.59 -13.19
C THR A 45 21.88 24.27 -11.78
N PRO A 46 20.91 25.03 -11.25
CA PRO A 46 20.31 24.67 -9.98
C PRO A 46 19.68 23.28 -10.18
N ALA A 47 20.00 22.36 -9.26
CA ALA A 47 19.45 21.01 -9.21
C ALA A 47 17.98 21.06 -9.61
N ALA A 48 17.66 20.42 -10.74
CA ALA A 48 16.32 20.41 -11.29
C ALA A 48 15.36 19.94 -10.19
N LYS A 49 14.55 20.86 -9.66
CA LYS A 49 13.40 20.52 -8.84
C LYS A 49 12.69 19.41 -9.60
N ARG A 50 12.53 18.23 -8.98
CA ARG A 50 11.77 17.14 -9.61
C ARG A 50 10.43 17.75 -10.01
N ARG A 51 10.22 17.96 -11.31
CA ARG A 51 8.93 18.40 -11.85
C ARG A 51 7.98 17.25 -11.60
N GLY A 52 7.30 17.30 -10.46
CA GLY A 52 6.19 16.40 -10.20
C GLY A 52 5.04 16.76 -11.13
N TYR A 53 4.28 15.76 -11.57
CA TYR A 53 3.02 15.98 -12.25
C TYR A 53 2.08 16.77 -11.33
N THR A 54 1.54 17.86 -11.85
CA THR A 54 0.42 18.60 -11.25
C THR A 54 -0.84 17.73 -11.26
N GLU A 55 -1.81 18.05 -10.40
CA GLU A 55 -3.04 17.25 -10.30
C GLU A 55 -3.84 17.24 -11.60
N GLN A 56 -3.82 18.35 -12.33
CA GLN A 56 -4.41 18.47 -13.67
C GLN A 56 -3.75 17.51 -14.65
N GLU A 57 -2.41 17.53 -14.75
CA GLU A 57 -1.66 16.63 -15.63
C GLU A 57 -1.90 15.14 -15.30
N LYS A 58 -2.01 14.79 -14.02
CA LYS A 58 -2.35 13.41 -13.63
C LYS A 58 -3.74 13.02 -14.12
N SER A 59 -4.73 13.90 -13.94
CA SER A 59 -6.11 13.64 -14.36
C SER A 59 -6.25 13.52 -15.88
N GLU A 60 -5.54 14.36 -16.63
CA GLU A 60 -5.50 14.32 -18.10
C GLU A 60 -4.90 13.00 -18.59
N LYS A 61 -3.81 12.56 -17.95
CA LYS A 61 -3.18 11.28 -18.27
C LYS A 61 -4.06 10.09 -17.92
N LEU A 62 -4.78 10.12 -16.80
CA LEU A 62 -5.75 9.07 -16.45
C LEU A 62 -6.90 9.02 -17.46
N LYS A 63 -7.44 10.19 -17.87
CA LYS A 63 -8.48 10.29 -18.92
C LYS A 63 -7.98 9.77 -20.26
N GLN A 64 -6.75 10.13 -20.66
CA GLN A 64 -6.14 9.65 -21.89
C GLN A 64 -6.04 8.11 -21.90
N ILE A 65 -5.66 7.51 -20.77
CA ILE A 65 -5.59 6.05 -20.62
C ILE A 65 -7.00 5.44 -20.69
N GLU A 66 -7.98 6.04 -20.04
CA GLU A 66 -9.38 5.57 -20.06
C GLU A 66 -9.99 5.62 -21.47
N THR A 67 -9.76 6.70 -22.20
CA THR A 67 -10.20 6.84 -23.60
C THR A 67 -9.58 5.73 -24.46
N GLN A 68 -8.27 5.51 -24.39
CA GLN A 68 -7.62 4.45 -25.17
C GLN A 68 -8.11 3.05 -24.81
N VAL A 69 -8.38 2.80 -23.52
CA VAL A 69 -8.97 1.53 -23.08
C VAL A 69 -10.39 1.37 -23.59
N SER A 70 -11.19 2.45 -23.61
CA SER A 70 -12.55 2.43 -24.18
C SER A 70 -12.56 2.22 -25.70
N GLU A 71 -11.52 2.69 -26.39
CA GLU A 71 -11.28 2.44 -27.83
C GLU A 71 -10.76 1.02 -28.11
N GLY A 72 -10.55 0.20 -27.08
CA GLY A 72 -10.20 -1.21 -27.19
C GLY A 72 -8.71 -1.53 -27.01
N SER A 73 -7.88 -0.56 -26.64
CA SER A 73 -6.48 -0.83 -26.29
C SER A 73 -6.38 -1.55 -24.95
N THR A 74 -5.38 -2.42 -24.78
CA THR A 74 -5.13 -3.02 -23.48
C THR A 74 -4.65 -1.95 -22.50
N LEU A 75 -5.01 -2.10 -21.22
CA LEU A 75 -4.62 -1.15 -20.17
C LEU A 75 -3.10 -0.92 -20.13
N LYS A 76 -2.31 -1.97 -20.35
CA LYS A 76 -0.84 -1.89 -20.34
C LYS A 76 -0.31 -1.05 -21.50
N ASP A 77 -0.91 -1.18 -22.67
CA ASP A 77 -0.47 -0.44 -23.86
C ASP A 77 -0.89 1.03 -23.77
N ALA A 78 -2.07 1.31 -23.23
CA ALA A 78 -2.52 2.67 -22.95
C ALA A 78 -1.66 3.38 -21.88
N ILE A 79 -1.21 2.65 -20.85
CA ILE A 79 -0.29 3.20 -19.84
C ILE A 79 1.07 3.54 -20.45
N LYS A 80 1.60 2.67 -21.30
CA LYS A 80 2.87 2.92 -22.03
C LYS A 80 2.75 4.10 -22.98
N SER A 81 1.65 4.20 -23.73
CA SER A 81 1.41 5.32 -24.66
C SER A 81 1.26 6.66 -23.92
N ALA A 82 0.68 6.66 -22.72
CA ALA A 82 0.60 7.82 -21.86
C ALA A 82 1.96 8.24 -21.27
N GLY A 83 2.99 7.39 -21.35
CA GLY A 83 4.35 7.64 -20.89
C GLY A 83 4.52 7.46 -19.37
N ILE A 84 3.69 6.62 -18.74
CA ILE A 84 3.65 6.42 -17.29
C ILE A 84 3.91 4.94 -16.96
N SER A 85 4.38 4.65 -15.74
CA SER A 85 4.51 3.27 -15.28
C SER A 85 3.17 2.70 -14.79
N GLU A 86 2.98 1.38 -14.90
CA GLU A 86 1.78 0.72 -14.36
C GLU A 86 1.59 1.03 -12.86
N GLN A 87 2.68 1.02 -12.11
CA GLN A 87 2.66 1.34 -10.68
C GLN A 87 2.13 2.77 -10.44
N THR A 88 2.62 3.75 -11.20
CA THR A 88 2.15 5.14 -11.10
C THR A 88 0.67 5.27 -11.47
N TYR A 89 0.22 4.57 -12.52
CA TYR A 89 -1.20 4.53 -12.90
C TYR A 89 -2.07 4.02 -11.74
N TYR A 90 -1.71 2.89 -11.12
CA TYR A 90 -2.50 2.36 -10.01
C TYR A 90 -2.46 3.27 -8.78
N HIS A 91 -1.32 3.90 -8.47
CA HIS A 91 -1.25 4.88 -7.38
C HIS A 91 -2.17 6.08 -7.64
N TRP A 92 -2.18 6.62 -8.86
CA TRP A 92 -3.04 7.76 -9.21
C TRP A 92 -4.51 7.36 -9.31
N LYS A 93 -4.83 6.19 -9.85
CA LYS A 93 -6.20 5.66 -9.89
C LYS A 93 -6.76 5.42 -8.48
N SER A 94 -5.95 4.88 -7.58
CA SER A 94 -6.36 4.67 -6.19
C SER A 94 -6.48 5.99 -5.43
N ALA A 95 -5.59 6.96 -5.68
CA ALA A 95 -5.69 8.30 -5.12
C ALA A 95 -6.88 9.09 -5.68
N ALA A 96 -7.21 8.93 -6.96
CA ALA A 96 -8.40 9.51 -7.60
C ALA A 96 -9.67 8.88 -7.06
N LYS A 97 -9.75 7.55 -6.94
CA LYS A 97 -10.87 6.87 -6.28
C LYS A 97 -11.03 7.28 -4.82
N SER A 98 -9.93 7.33 -4.07
CA SER A 98 -9.94 7.85 -2.70
C SER A 98 -10.32 9.32 -2.69
N GLY A 99 -9.96 10.08 -3.74
CA GLY A 99 -10.30 11.47 -4.01
C GLY A 99 -11.77 11.71 -4.36
N GLU A 100 -12.43 10.76 -5.03
CA GLU A 100 -13.86 10.76 -5.35
C GLU A 100 -14.69 10.29 -4.16
N GLN A 101 -14.20 9.32 -3.39
CA GLN A 101 -14.72 9.02 -2.05
C GLN A 101 -14.47 10.18 -1.06
N LYS A 102 -13.46 11.02 -1.36
CA LYS A 102 -13.12 12.26 -0.67
C LYS A 102 -13.68 13.50 -1.39
N GLY A 103 -14.50 13.34 -2.42
CA GLY A 103 -15.17 14.42 -3.14
C GLY A 103 -16.23 15.13 -2.29
N THR A 104 -16.52 14.56 -1.11
CA THR A 104 -17.30 15.14 -0.02
C THR A 104 -16.51 15.31 1.28
N LYS A 105 -15.17 15.25 1.26
CA LYS A 105 -14.36 15.37 2.48
C LYS A 105 -13.09 16.19 2.23
N ASP A 106 -13.07 17.43 2.71
CA ASP A 106 -11.89 18.28 2.82
C ASP A 106 -10.64 17.52 3.34
N PRO A 107 -9.40 17.99 3.07
CA PRO A 107 -8.19 17.47 3.71
C PRO A 107 -8.07 17.90 5.18
N GLY A 108 -9.19 18.01 5.89
CA GLY A 108 -9.24 18.11 7.35
C GLY A 108 -9.43 16.71 7.95
N PRO A 109 -8.98 16.46 9.19
CA PRO A 109 -9.36 15.26 9.92
C PRO A 109 -10.89 15.24 10.13
N LEU A 110 -11.63 14.63 9.22
CA LEU A 110 -13.06 14.33 9.41
C LEU A 110 -13.19 12.98 10.13
N PRO A 111 -14.21 12.82 10.99
CA PRO A 111 -14.22 11.78 11.99
C PRO A 111 -14.28 10.41 11.31
N ALA A 112 -13.35 9.53 11.66
CA ALA A 112 -13.32 8.13 11.23
C ALA A 112 -14.58 7.32 11.59
N GLY A 113 -15.57 7.94 12.27
CA GLY A 113 -16.82 7.32 12.69
C GLY A 113 -17.80 7.04 11.56
N ASP A 114 -17.94 7.93 10.59
CA ASP A 114 -18.94 7.75 9.51
C ASP A 114 -18.56 6.62 8.55
N ASP A 115 -17.26 6.48 8.25
CA ASP A 115 -16.77 5.40 7.40
C ASP A 115 -16.85 4.05 8.12
N LEU A 116 -16.66 4.04 9.45
CA LEU A 116 -16.82 2.84 10.27
C LEU A 116 -18.29 2.41 10.37
N ALA A 117 -19.22 3.36 10.49
CA ALA A 117 -20.65 3.08 10.49
C ALA A 117 -21.10 2.45 9.16
N ALA A 118 -20.66 3.00 8.03
CA ALA A 118 -20.95 2.43 6.72
C ALA A 118 -20.41 1.00 6.55
N LEU A 119 -19.23 0.69 7.12
CA LEU A 119 -18.67 -0.66 7.11
C LEU A 119 -19.49 -1.64 7.96
N VAL A 120 -20.02 -1.20 9.11
CA VAL A 120 -20.89 -2.02 9.96
C VAL A 120 -22.19 -2.36 9.25
N GLU A 121 -22.85 -1.36 8.64
CA GLU A 121 -24.09 -1.58 7.87
C GLU A 121 -23.88 -2.58 6.72
N LEU A 122 -22.75 -2.46 6.01
CA LEU A 122 -22.40 -3.39 4.93
C LEU A 122 -22.17 -4.81 5.43
N GLU A 123 -21.55 -4.97 6.61
CA GLU A 123 -21.35 -6.28 7.22
C GLU A 123 -22.68 -6.91 7.64
N GLU A 124 -23.58 -6.15 8.24
CA GLU A 124 -24.93 -6.60 8.60
C GLU A 124 -25.74 -7.05 7.38
N GLU A 125 -25.71 -6.26 6.31
CA GLU A 125 -26.37 -6.63 5.05
C GLU A 125 -25.77 -7.92 4.47
N ASN A 126 -24.44 -8.06 4.49
CA ASN A 126 -23.79 -9.28 4.03
C ASN A 126 -24.23 -10.51 4.84
N GLN A 127 -24.29 -10.38 6.16
CA GLN A 127 -24.76 -11.45 7.03
C GLN A 127 -26.23 -11.80 6.75
N ARG A 128 -27.09 -10.80 6.54
CA ARG A 128 -28.50 -10.99 6.16
C ARG A 128 -28.62 -11.74 4.83
N LEU A 129 -27.86 -11.33 3.82
CA LEU A 129 -27.86 -11.98 2.50
C LEU A 129 -27.39 -13.43 2.58
N ARG A 130 -26.33 -13.72 3.36
CA ARG A 130 -25.86 -15.10 3.59
C ARG A 130 -26.92 -15.97 4.27
N LYS A 131 -27.66 -15.43 5.25
CA LYS A 131 -28.75 -16.14 5.91
C LYS A 131 -29.88 -16.47 4.92
N LEU A 132 -30.34 -15.48 4.15
CA LEU A 132 -31.38 -15.68 3.13
C LEU A 132 -30.97 -16.71 2.07
N LEU A 133 -29.72 -16.66 1.61
CA LEU A 133 -29.19 -17.66 0.68
C LEU A 133 -29.20 -19.06 1.29
N ALA A 134 -28.73 -19.21 2.53
CA ALA A 134 -28.72 -20.49 3.22
C ALA A 134 -30.14 -21.05 3.44
N GLU A 135 -31.10 -20.20 3.77
CA GLU A 135 -32.52 -20.57 3.88
C GLU A 135 -33.09 -21.06 2.54
N LYS A 136 -32.85 -20.30 1.47
CA LYS A 136 -33.29 -20.67 0.12
C LYS A 136 -32.69 -22.00 -0.32
N LEU A 137 -31.39 -22.20 -0.13
CA LEU A 137 -30.71 -23.45 -0.46
C LEU A 137 -31.23 -24.62 0.38
N ARG A 138 -31.54 -24.40 1.67
CA ARG A 138 -32.17 -25.45 2.49
C ARG A 138 -33.56 -25.83 1.99
N ALA A 139 -34.38 -24.84 1.64
CA ALA A 139 -35.72 -25.07 1.11
C ALA A 139 -35.68 -25.83 -0.22
N GLU A 140 -34.82 -25.39 -1.16
CA GLU A 140 -34.64 -26.03 -2.45
C GLU A 140 -34.06 -27.45 -2.30
N ASN A 141 -33.05 -27.65 -1.46
CA ASN A 141 -32.52 -28.97 -1.20
C ASN A 141 -33.56 -29.91 -0.57
N ALA A 142 -34.38 -29.43 0.36
CA ALA A 142 -35.47 -30.23 0.91
C ALA A 142 -36.49 -30.61 -0.19
N GLU A 143 -36.85 -29.68 -1.08
CA GLU A 143 -37.72 -29.98 -2.21
C GLU A 143 -37.11 -31.01 -3.17
N LEU A 144 -35.82 -30.88 -3.48
CA LEU A 144 -35.10 -31.84 -4.30
C LEU A 144 -35.05 -33.23 -3.65
N ARG A 145 -34.80 -33.31 -2.33
CA ARG A 145 -34.83 -34.58 -1.61
C ARG A 145 -36.22 -35.22 -1.62
N LYS A 146 -37.30 -34.45 -1.46
CA LYS A 146 -38.68 -34.93 -1.64
C LYS A 146 -38.89 -35.51 -3.03
N ARG A 147 -38.47 -34.79 -4.07
CA ARG A 147 -38.61 -35.21 -5.47
C ARG A 147 -37.80 -36.47 -5.78
N LEU A 148 -36.66 -36.65 -5.12
CA LEU A 148 -35.79 -37.82 -5.26
C LEU A 148 -36.16 -38.98 -4.34
N GLY A 149 -37.15 -38.82 -3.45
CA GLY A 149 -37.53 -39.85 -2.47
C GLY A 149 -36.46 -40.14 -1.43
N LEU A 150 -35.63 -39.15 -1.09
CA LEU A 150 -34.50 -39.24 -0.14
C LEU A 150 -34.83 -38.66 1.24
N ASP A 151 -36.11 -38.46 1.54
CA ASP A 151 -36.61 -37.89 2.81
C ASP A 151 -37.19 -38.94 3.77
#